data_AF-X1QJY8-F1
#
_entry.id   AF-X1QJY8-F1
#
_cell.length_a   1.000
_cell.length_b   1.000
_cell.length_c   1.000
_cell.angle_alpha   90.00
_cell.angle_beta   90.00
_cell.angle_gamma   90.00
#
_symmetry.space_group_name_H-M   'P 1'
#
loop_
_entity.id
_entity.type
_entity.pdbx_description
1 polymer ?
#
loop_
_entity_poly.entity_id
_entity_poly.type
_entity_poly.pdbx_seq_one_letter_code
_entity_poly.pdbx_strand_id
1 'polypeptide(L)'
;MRYSIQKTTIKQVQAVGGKAIKEAPRTGIIFAELSDAGASKLKALGCLVNSIGKTKAVITTPAPLVGEAIYTPQALIYAAGI
;
A
#
# COMPACT_ATOMS: atom_id res chain seq x y z
N MET A 1 -8.50 -6.00 12.20
CA MET A 1 -7.47 -5.41 11.30
C MET A 1 -6.87 -6.52 10.44
N ARG A 2 -6.39 -6.26 9.22
CA ARG A 2 -5.86 -7.31 8.32
C ARG A 2 -4.35 -7.46 8.52
N TYR A 3 -3.89 -8.69 8.71
CA TYR A 3 -2.48 -9.01 8.95
C TYR A 3 -1.96 -9.99 7.90
N SER A 4 -0.68 -9.86 7.55
CA SER A 4 0.10 -10.93 6.93
C SER A 4 0.83 -11.69 8.03
N ILE A 5 0.67 -13.00 8.03
CA ILE A 5 1.21 -13.90 9.04
C ILE A 5 2.09 -14.92 8.34
N GLN A 6 3.31 -15.11 8.82
CA GLN A 6 4.24 -16.11 8.30
C GLN A 6 4.61 -17.11 9.39
N LYS A 7 5.10 -18.29 8.99
CA LYS A 7 5.44 -19.40 9.89
C LYS A 7 4.28 -19.85 10.79
N THR A 8 3.06 -19.82 10.27
CA THR A 8 1.86 -20.31 10.96
C THR A 8 1.08 -21.23 10.03
N THR A 9 0.21 -22.05 10.59
CA THR A 9 -0.78 -22.82 9.82
C THR A 9 -2.15 -22.15 9.85
N ILE A 10 -3.02 -22.45 8.88
CA ILE A 10 -4.42 -21.98 8.86
C ILE A 10 -5.14 -22.36 10.16
N LYS A 11 -4.89 -23.58 10.67
CA LYS A 11 -5.50 -24.06 11.93
C LYS A 11 -5.15 -23.18 13.13
N GLN A 12 -3.90 -22.74 13.24
CA GLN A 12 -3.48 -21.82 14.30
C GLN A 12 -4.15 -20.45 14.16
N VAL A 13 -4.26 -19.93 12.94
CA VAL A 13 -4.95 -18.64 12.68
C VAL A 13 -6.43 -18.73 13.02
N GLN A 14 -7.08 -19.86 12.75
CA GLN A 14 -8.47 -20.11 13.18
C GLN A 14 -8.58 -20.25 14.70
N ALA A 15 -7.62 -20.91 15.36
CA ALA A 15 -7.63 -21.10 16.81
C ALA A 15 -7.55 -19.79 17.61
N VAL A 16 -6.88 -18.76 17.07
CA VAL A 16 -6.86 -17.41 17.66
C VAL A 16 -8.04 -16.52 17.24
N GLY A 17 -9.01 -17.08 16.51
CA GLY A 17 -10.22 -16.39 16.08
C GLY A 17 -10.07 -15.56 14.80
N GLY A 18 -9.08 -15.88 13.96
CA GLY A 18 -8.88 -15.22 12.67
C GLY A 18 -10.01 -15.46 11.68
N LYS A 19 -10.42 -14.41 10.96
CA LYS A 19 -11.48 -14.43 9.93
C LYS A 19 -10.91 -14.06 8.56
N ALA A 20 -11.67 -14.32 7.49
CA ALA A 20 -11.29 -13.99 6.10
C ALA A 20 -9.87 -14.47 5.72
N ILE A 21 -9.57 -15.74 6.03
CA ILE A 21 -8.25 -16.34 5.86
C ILE A 21 -8.00 -16.61 4.38
N LYS A 22 -6.87 -16.12 3.86
CA LYS A 22 -6.40 -16.36 2.51
C LYS A 22 -4.93 -16.74 2.55
N GLU A 23 -4.62 -17.94 2.10
CA GLU A 23 -3.24 -18.43 2.03
C GLU A 23 -2.63 -18.10 0.67
N ALA A 24 -1.39 -17.64 0.67
CA ALA A 24 -0.56 -17.48 -0.52
C ALA A 24 0.45 -18.64 -0.58
N PRO A 25 0.12 -19.76 -1.25
CA PRO A 25 0.90 -21.00 -1.18
C PRO A 25 2.32 -20.85 -1.73
N ARG A 26 2.55 -19.94 -2.69
CA ARG A 26 3.89 -19.67 -3.24
C ARG A 26 4.83 -18.94 -2.29
N THR A 27 4.30 -18.17 -1.35
CA THR A 27 5.11 -17.33 -0.44
C THR A 27 5.05 -17.80 1.01
N GLY A 28 4.17 -18.76 1.33
CA GLY A 28 3.96 -19.24 2.71
C GLY A 28 3.37 -18.18 3.64
N ILE A 29 2.71 -17.16 3.07
CA ILE A 29 2.10 -16.06 3.82
C ILE A 29 0.59 -16.30 3.93
N ILE A 30 0.07 -16.23 5.14
CA ILE A 30 -1.36 -16.29 5.42
C ILE A 30 -1.87 -14.88 5.73
N PHE A 31 -2.86 -14.45 4.96
CA PHE A 31 -3.56 -13.19 5.16
C PHE A 31 -4.84 -13.45 5.92
N ALA A 32 -5.02 -12.84 7.08
CA ALA A 32 -6.25 -12.98 7.85
C ALA A 32 -6.61 -11.69 8.58
N GLU A 33 -7.89 -11.53 8.87
CA GLU A 33 -8.37 -10.53 9.80
C GLU A 33 -8.29 -11.08 11.22
N LEU A 34 -7.56 -10.37 12.08
CA LEU A 34 -7.40 -10.71 13.48
C LEU A 34 -7.78 -9.52 14.37
N SER A 35 -8.14 -9.85 15.61
CA SER A 35 -8.14 -8.90 16.73
C SER A 35 -6.70 -8.69 17.22
N ASP A 36 -6.43 -7.55 17.85
CA ASP A 36 -5.11 -7.26 18.42
C ASP A 36 -4.66 -8.29 19.47
N ALA A 37 -5.61 -8.88 20.19
CA ALA A 37 -5.36 -9.98 21.12
C ALA A 37 -4.90 -11.26 20.39
N GLY A 38 -5.53 -11.62 19.27
CA GLY A 38 -5.14 -12.76 18.46
C GLY A 38 -3.78 -12.57 17.78
N ALA A 39 -3.51 -11.35 17.29
CA ALA A 39 -2.20 -10.98 16.74
C ALA A 39 -1.08 -11.07 17.79
N SER A 40 -1.35 -10.63 19.03
CA SER A 40 -0.38 -10.71 20.14
C SER A 40 -0.08 -12.15 20.53
N LYS A 41 -1.10 -13.02 20.56
CA LYS A 41 -0.92 -14.46 20.80
C LYS A 41 -0.06 -15.13 19.72
N LEU A 42 -0.30 -14.81 18.45
CA LEU A 42 0.52 -15.34 17.34
C LEU A 42 1.97 -14.84 17.41
N LYS A 43 2.19 -13.57 17.78
CA LYS A 43 3.55 -13.05 18.02
C LYS A 43 4.24 -13.77 19.18
N ALA A 44 3.54 -14.04 20.28
CA ALA A 44 4.08 -14.77 21.43
C ALA A 44 4.46 -16.22 21.09
N LEU A 45 3.79 -16.83 20.11
CA LEU A 45 4.11 -18.15 19.58
C LEU A 45 5.29 -18.14 18.58
N GLY A 46 5.90 -16.97 18.33
CA GLY A 46 7.02 -16.82 17.42
C GLY A 46 6.61 -16.65 15.94
N CYS A 47 5.33 -16.43 15.65
CA CYS A 47 4.89 -16.14 14.30
C CYS A 47 5.19 -14.68 13.91
N LEU A 48 5.58 -14.46 12.66
CA LEU A 48 5.77 -13.12 12.12
C LEU A 48 4.41 -12.55 11.73
N VAL A 49 3.93 -11.57 12.50
CA VAL A 49 2.63 -10.91 12.28
C VAL A 49 2.86 -9.44 11.91
N ASN A 50 2.64 -9.10 10.64
CA ASN A 50 2.73 -7.73 10.13
C ASN A 50 1.34 -7.20 9.80
N SER A 51 1.00 -6.00 10.30
CA SER A 51 -0.25 -5.32 9.97
C SER A 51 -0.19 -4.79 8.54
N ILE A 52 -1.19 -5.12 7.73
CA ILE A 52 -1.33 -4.57 6.39
C ILE A 52 -2.18 -3.32 6.54
N GLY A 53 -1.51 -2.19 6.77
CA GLY A 53 -2.13 -0.89 6.64
C GLY A 53 -2.57 -0.66 5.19
N LYS A 54 -3.67 0.07 4.99
CA LYS A 54 -4.02 0.59 3.66
C LYS A 54 -2.82 1.39 3.18
N THR A 55 -2.08 0.89 2.19
CA THR A 55 -1.03 1.65 1.51
C THR A 55 -1.72 2.81 0.79
N LYS A 56 -1.83 3.96 1.47
CA LYS A 56 -2.08 5.22 0.77
C LYS A 56 -0.79 5.53 0.04
N ALA A 57 -0.72 5.14 -1.24
CA ALA A 57 0.34 5.61 -2.10
C ALA A 57 0.29 7.14 -2.07
N VAL A 58 1.38 7.78 -1.66
CA VAL A 58 1.54 9.23 -1.74
C VAL A 58 1.73 9.54 -3.21
N ILE A 59 0.64 9.93 -3.89
CA ILE A 59 0.70 10.41 -5.26
C ILE A 59 1.20 11.85 -5.19
N THR A 60 2.49 12.06 -5.34
CA THR A 60 3.06 13.39 -5.51
C THR A 60 2.74 13.83 -6.95
N THR A 61 1.70 14.63 -7.14
CA THR A 61 1.43 15.28 -8.43
C THR A 61 2.60 16.19 -8.78
N PRO A 62 3.28 16.02 -9.94
CA PRO A 62 4.35 16.91 -10.35
C PRO A 62 3.80 18.33 -10.54
N ALA A 63 4.56 19.33 -10.10
CA ALA A 63 4.20 20.74 -10.30
C ALA A 63 4.07 21.03 -11.80
N PRO A 64 3.05 21.80 -12.23
CA PRO A 64 2.91 22.17 -13.63
C PRO A 64 4.13 22.98 -14.08
N LEU A 65 4.77 22.52 -15.15
CA LEU A 65 5.80 23.29 -15.85
C LEU A 65 5.11 24.49 -16.51
N VAL A 66 5.23 25.67 -15.90
CA VAL A 66 4.84 26.94 -16.53
C VAL A 66 5.91 27.24 -17.57
N GLY A 67 5.59 27.07 -18.85
CA GLY A 67 6.44 27.52 -19.94
C GLY A 67 6.51 29.04 -19.93
N GLU A 68 7.72 29.60 -19.86
CA GLU A 68 7.91 31.04 -20.05
C GLU A 68 7.57 31.40 -21.50
N ALA A 69 6.81 32.48 -21.69
CA ALA A 69 6.49 32.98 -23.02
C ALA A 69 7.77 33.52 -23.67
N ILE A 70 8.31 32.76 -24.63
CA ILE A 70 9.56 33.08 -25.36
C ILE A 70 9.40 34.33 -26.23
N TYR A 71 8.17 34.70 -26.59
CA TYR A 71 7.89 35.85 -27.44
C TYR A 71 7.10 36.92 -26.68
N THR A 72 7.60 38.16 -26.73
CA THR A 72 6.79 39.32 -26.40
C THR A 72 5.67 39.46 -27.44
N PRO A 73 4.49 40.00 -27.07
CA PRO A 73 3.38 40.17 -28.00
C PRO A 73 3.76 40.92 -29.30
N GLN A 74 4.69 41.88 -29.21
CA GLN A 74 5.20 42.63 -30.36
C GLN A 74 6.05 41.77 -31.31
N ALA A 75 6.87 40.85 -30.76
CA ALA A 75 7.68 39.94 -31.57
C ALA A 75 6.80 38.92 -32.32
N LEU A 76 5.68 38.51 -31.72
CA LEU A 76 4.68 37.65 -32.38
C LEU A 76 4.00 38.34 -33.56
N ILE A 77 3.65 39.62 -33.44
CA ILE A 77 3.04 40.40 -34.53
C ILE A 77 4.02 40.53 -35.70
N TYR A 78 5.27 40.88 -35.42
CA TYR A 78 6.32 40.98 -36.44
C TYR A 78 6.61 39.64 -37.13
N ALA A 79 6.65 38.54 -36.37
CA ALA A 79 6.85 37.19 -36.93
C ALA A 79 5.62 36.67 -37.71
N ALA A 80 4.41 37.10 -37.35
CA ALA A 80 3.18 36.77 -38.05
C ALA A 80 2.97 37.56 -39.36
N GLY A 81 3.82 38.55 -39.63
CA GLY A 81 3.79 39.32 -40.88
C GLY A 81 2.55 40.20 -41.05
N ILE A 82 1.95 40.62 -39.94
CA ILE A 82 0.79 41.54 -39.88
C ILE A 82 1.27 42.94 -39.50
#